data_AF-A0A967E884-F1
#
_entry.id   AF-A0A967E884-F1
#
_cell.length_a   1.000
_cell.length_b   1.000
_cell.length_c   1.000
_cell.angle_alpha   90.00
_cell.angle_beta   90.00
_cell.angle_gamma   90.00
#
_symmetry.space_group_name_H-M   'P 1'
#
loop_
_entity.id
_entity.type
_entity.pdbx_description
1 polymer ?
#
loop_
_entity_poly.entity_id
_entity_poly.type
_entity_poly.pdbx_seq_one_letter_code
_entity_poly.pdbx_strand_id
1 'polypeptide(L)'
;MTPKELSDFLGRYFEALFQPVRKQGGLIVDLKGDSILAIWKGPHDDPALRKMACLAALEMSESVARFNQSVAPYSCPYASVCMPVN
;
A
#
# COMPACT_ATOMS: atom_id res chain seq x y z
N MET A 1 14.40 17.61 3.47
CA MET A 1 13.00 17.59 3.00
C MET A 1 12.20 18.57 3.83
N THR A 2 11.52 19.51 3.19
CA THR A 2 10.58 20.43 3.82
C THR A 2 9.26 19.70 4.13
N PRO A 3 8.41 20.24 5.03
CA PRO A 3 7.09 19.64 5.31
C PRO A 3 6.22 19.46 4.06
N LYS A 4 6.33 20.37 3.09
CA LYS A 4 5.60 20.29 1.82
C LYS A 4 6.12 19.16 0.94
N GLU A 5 7.44 19.04 0.79
CA GLU A 5 8.06 17.95 0.02
C GLU A 5 7.74 16.57 0.62
N LEU A 6 7.63 16.48 1.95
CA LEU A 6 7.21 15.26 2.63
C LEU A 6 5.76 14.90 2.31
N SER A 7 4.84 15.87 2.38
CA SER A 7 3.43 15.64 2.04
C SER A 7 3.25 15.21 0.58
N ASP A 8 3.98 15.85 -0.34
CA ASP A 8 3.94 15.50 -1.77
C ASP A 8 4.56 14.10 -2.03
N PHE A 9 5.56 13.70 -1.24
CA PHE A 9 6.12 12.35 -1.29
C PHE A 9 5.11 11.31 -0.78
N LEU A 10 4.50 11.54 0.38
CA LEU A 10 3.50 10.64 0.96
C LEU A 10 2.27 10.51 0.05
N GLY A 11 1.82 11.60 -0.56
CA GLY A 11 0.71 11.57 -1.52
C GLY A 11 0.96 10.60 -2.68
N ARG A 12 2.13 10.68 -3.30
CA ARG A 12 2.52 9.78 -4.40
C ARG A 12 2.72 8.34 -3.94
N TYR A 13 3.27 8.13 -2.75
CA TYR A 13 3.41 6.81 -2.13
C TYR A 13 2.04 6.15 -1.90
N PHE A 14 1.10 6.88 -1.30
CA PHE A 14 -0.26 6.38 -1.06
C PHE A 14 -1.00 6.09 -2.37
N GLU A 15 -0.86 6.94 -3.38
CA GLU A 15 -1.46 6.71 -4.70
C GLU A 15 -1.00 5.38 -5.33
N ALA A 16 0.31 5.09 -5.25
CA ALA A 16 0.88 3.83 -5.73
C ALA A 16 0.35 2.61 -4.97
N LEU A 17 0.05 2.76 -3.68
CA LEU A 17 -0.49 1.70 -2.83
C LEU A 17 -2.00 1.48 -2.98
N PHE A 18 -2.76 2.51 -3.30
CA PHE A 18 -4.21 2.41 -3.44
C PHE A 18 -4.64 1.61 -4.68
N GLN A 19 -3.83 1.64 -5.74
CA GLN A 19 -4.14 0.95 -6.99
C GLN A 19 -4.25 -0.58 -6.82
N PRO A 20 -3.26 -1.29 -6.24
CA PRO A 20 -3.37 -2.72 -5.95
C PRO A 20 -4.56 -3.10 -5.07
N VAL A 21 -4.83 -2.33 -4.01
CA VAL A 21 -5.94 -2.61 -3.08
C VAL A 21 -7.27 -2.55 -3.83
N ARG A 22 -7.50 -1.49 -4.61
CA ARG A 22 -8.73 -1.32 -5.38
C ARG A 22 -8.88 -2.37 -6.47
N LYS A 23 -7.79 -2.70 -7.17
CA LYS A 23 -7.78 -3.72 -8.23
C LYS A 23 -8.17 -5.11 -7.72
N GLN A 24 -7.77 -5.44 -6.49
CA GLN A 24 -8.11 -6.71 -5.83
C GLN A 24 -9.43 -6.65 -5.03
N GLY A 25 -10.26 -5.60 -5.21
CA GLY A 25 -11.57 -5.50 -4.56
C GLY A 25 -11.52 -5.13 -3.07
N GLY A 26 -10.38 -4.64 -2.58
CA GLY A 26 -10.21 -4.19 -1.21
C GLY A 26 -10.76 -2.78 -1.00
N LEU A 27 -11.26 -2.52 0.21
CA LEU A 27 -11.69 -1.21 0.67
C LEU A 27 -10.66 -0.63 1.62
N ILE A 28 -10.13 0.55 1.31
CA ILE A 28 -9.27 1.31 2.22
C ILE A 28 -10.16 1.94 3.30
N VAL A 29 -9.91 1.60 4.56
CA VAL A 29 -10.72 2.02 5.71
C VAL A 29 -10.09 3.20 6.42
N ASP A 30 -8.77 3.18 6.60
CA ASP A 30 -8.07 4.17 7.41
C ASP A 30 -6.62 4.35 6.93
N LEU A 31 -6.08 5.54 7.21
CA LEU A 31 -4.68 5.90 7.01
C LEU A 31 -4.10 6.34 8.35
N LYS A 32 -3.13 5.60 8.88
CA LYS A 32 -2.46 5.92 10.14
C LYS A 32 -0.99 6.17 9.91
N GLY A 33 -0.60 7.44 9.90
CA GLY A 33 0.79 7.83 9.62
C GLY A 33 1.15 7.49 8.17
N ASP A 34 2.04 6.53 7.99
CA ASP A 34 2.49 5.95 6.71
C ASP A 34 1.81 4.60 6.38
N SER A 35 0.91 4.13 7.26
CA SER A 35 0.27 2.83 7.17
C SER A 35 -1.15 2.93 6.61
N ILE A 36 -1.55 1.93 5.84
CA ILE A 36 -2.89 1.79 5.27
C ILE A 36 -3.58 0.59 5.90
N LEU A 37 -4.84 0.77 6.31
CA LEU A 37 -5.73 -0.32 6.66
C LEU A 37 -6.71 -0.58 5.51
N ALA A 38 -6.71 -1.81 4.99
CA ALA A 38 -7.64 -2.25 3.97
C ALA A 38 -8.38 -3.53 4.40
N ILE A 39 -9.64 -3.67 3.98
CA ILE A 39 -10.48 -4.83 4.26
C ILE A 39 -11.13 -5.37 3.00
N TRP A 40 -11.31 -6.68 2.95
CA TRP A 40 -12.04 -7.39 1.90
C TRP A 40 -13.34 -7.92 2.49
N LYS A 41 -14.47 -7.36 2.05
CA LYS A 41 -15.80 -7.73 2.55
C LYS A 41 -16.44 -8.77 1.63
N GLY A 42 -16.95 -9.86 2.20
CA GLY A 42 -17.70 -10.88 1.49
C GLY A 42 -18.27 -11.92 2.46
N PRO A 43 -18.78 -13.05 1.95
CA PRO A 43 -19.30 -14.14 2.78
C PRO A 43 -18.25 -14.63 3.78
N HIS A 44 -18.71 -15.02 4.98
CA HIS A 44 -17.86 -15.64 5.99
C HIS A 44 -17.18 -16.89 5.41
N ASP A 45 -15.86 -17.03 5.63
CA ASP A 45 -14.99 -18.11 5.13
C ASP A 45 -14.69 -18.20 3.63
N ASP A 46 -15.00 -17.19 2.83
CA ASP A 46 -14.64 -17.22 1.41
C ASP A 46 -13.11 -17.20 1.20
N PRO A 47 -12.48 -18.30 0.73
CA PRO A 47 -11.04 -18.37 0.50
C PRO A 47 -10.57 -17.38 -0.57
N ALA A 48 -11.46 -16.94 -1.46
CA ALA A 48 -11.14 -15.94 -2.46
C ALA A 48 -10.82 -14.59 -1.83
N LEU A 49 -11.48 -14.21 -0.73
CA LEU A 49 -11.17 -12.96 -0.01
C LEU A 49 -9.74 -12.95 0.53
N ARG A 50 -9.32 -14.05 1.16
CA ARG A 50 -7.93 -14.21 1.64
C ARG A 50 -6.93 -14.17 0.48
N LYS A 51 -7.25 -14.84 -0.63
CA LYS A 51 -6.42 -14.82 -1.83
C LYS A 51 -6.28 -13.40 -2.40
N MET A 52 -7.37 -12.64 -2.49
CA MET A 52 -7.35 -11.25 -2.96
C MET A 52 -6.53 -10.34 -2.05
N ALA A 53 -6.66 -10.49 -0.73
CA ALA A 53 -5.84 -9.75 0.24
C ALA A 53 -4.34 -10.05 0.07
N CYS A 54 -3.96 -11.33 -0.06
CA CYS A 54 -2.57 -11.71 -0.30
C CYS A 54 -2.03 -11.20 -1.64
N LEU A 55 -2.82 -11.27 -2.72
CA LEU A 55 -2.44 -10.73 -4.02
C LEU A 55 -2.26 -9.21 -3.96
N ALA A 56 -3.14 -8.51 -3.24
CA ALA A 56 -3.01 -7.07 -3.03
C ALA A 56 -1.71 -6.75 -2.29
N ALA A 57 -1.39 -7.46 -1.22
CA ALA A 57 -0.16 -7.26 -0.46
C ALA A 57 1.10 -7.47 -1.34
N LEU A 58 1.10 -8.50 -2.19
CA LEU A 58 2.20 -8.76 -3.11
C LEU A 58 2.35 -7.63 -4.14
N GLU A 59 1.25 -7.25 -4.80
CA GLU A 59 1.25 -6.15 -5.77
C GLU A 59 1.63 -4.80 -5.13
N MET A 60 1.23 -4.55 -3.88
CA MET A 60 1.65 -3.37 -3.11
C MET A 60 3.16 -3.35 -2.88
N SER A 61 3.74 -4.49 -2.48
CA SER A 61 5.20 -4.62 -2.31
C SER A 61 5.94 -4.33 -3.61
N GLU A 62 5.46 -4.85 -4.75
CA GLU A 62 6.04 -4.56 -6.07
C GLU A 62 5.88 -3.09 -6.49
N SER A 63 4.74 -2.47 -6.21
CA SER A 63 4.50 -1.05 -6.49
C SER A 63 5.43 -0.16 -5.67
N VAL A 64 5.67 -0.50 -4.40
CA VAL A 64 6.62 0.23 -3.55
C VAL A 64 8.06 0.01 -4.00
N ALA A 65 8.44 -1.21 -4.41
CA ALA A 65 9.77 -1.45 -4.98
C ALA A 65 10.00 -0.60 -6.24
N ARG A 66 9.00 -0.51 -7.13
CA ARG A 66 9.04 0.35 -8.32
C ARG A 66 9.06 1.83 -7.96
N PHE A 67 8.27 2.25 -6.98
CA PHE A 67 8.28 3.61 -6.47
C PHE A 67 9.66 3.98 -5.93
N ASN A 68 10.26 3.14 -5.08
CA ASN A 68 11.60 3.36 -4.52
C ASN A 68 12.69 3.47 -5.60
N GLN A 69 12.56 2.77 -6.72
CA GLN A 69 13.48 2.92 -7.87
C GLN A 69 13.32 4.27 -8.58
N SER A 70 12.12 4.86 -8.56
CA SER A 70 11.84 6.18 -9.15
C SER A 70 12.30 7.36 -8.28
N VAL A 71 12.62 7.11 -7.00
CA VAL A 71 13.10 8.14 -6.07
C VAL A 71 14.62 8.02 -5.92
N ALA A 72 15.35 9.07 -6.32
CA ALA A 72 16.81 9.07 -6.36
C ALA A 72 17.48 8.80 -4.99
N PRO A 73 18.69 8.19 -4.95
CA PRO A 73 19.29 7.59 -3.75
C PRO A 73 19.77 8.53 -2.64
N TYR A 74 19.63 9.86 -2.77
CA TYR A 74 20.23 10.83 -1.83
C TYR A 74 19.29 11.44 -0.80
N SER A 75 18.07 10.91 -0.65
CA SER A 75 17.16 11.32 0.43
C SER A 75 16.32 10.13 0.88
N CYS A 76 16.90 9.28 1.72
CA CYS A 76 16.19 8.15 2.35
C CYS A 76 14.93 8.67 3.08
N PRO A 77 13.75 8.08 2.81
CA PRO A 77 13.37 6.84 3.48
C PRO A 77 13.05 5.70 2.50
N TYR A 78 13.63 4.52 2.70
CA TYR A 78 13.14 3.28 2.09
C TYR A 78 11.76 2.97 2.69
N ALA A 79 10.71 3.04 1.88
CA ALA A 79 9.41 2.56 2.30
C ALA A 79 9.42 1.03 2.30
N SER A 80 9.17 0.43 3.47
CA SER A 80 8.99 -1.01 3.66
C SER A 80 7.54 -1.27 4.00
N VAL A 81 6.93 -2.24 3.34
CA VAL A 81 5.54 -2.63 3.58
C VAL A 81 5.53 -3.91 4.41
N CYS A 82 4.99 -3.83 5.62
CA CYS A 82 4.71 -5.00 6.47
C CYS A 82 3.19 -5.20 6.53
N MET A 83 2.69 -6.31 5.97
CA MET A 83 1.25 -6.59 5.92
C MET A 83 0.89 -7.83 6.74
N PRO A 84 0.29 -7.66 7.94
CA PRO A 84 -0.37 -8.77 8.61
C PRO A 84 -1.69 -9.06 7.90
N VAL A 85 -1.80 -10.23 7.27
CA VAL A 85 -3.07 -10.76 6.73
C VAL A 85 -3.62 -11.74 7.76
N ASN A 86 -4.79 -11.45 8.33
CA ASN A 86 -5.51 -12.30 9.27
C ASN A 86 -6.69 -12.99 8.58
#